data_AF-A0A927S4Q7-F1
#
_entry.id   AF-A0A927S4Q7-F1
#
_cell.length_a   1.000
_cell.length_b   1.000
_cell.length_c   1.000
_cell.angle_alpha   90.00
_cell.angle_beta   90.00
_cell.angle_gamma   90.00
#
_symmetry.space_group_name_H-M   'P 1'
#
loop_
_entity.id
_entity.type
_entity.pdbx_description
1 polymer ?
#
loop_
_entity_poly.entity_id
_entity_poly.type
_entity_poly.pdbx_seq_one_letter_code
_entity_poly.pdbx_strand_id
1 'polypeptide(L)'
;MANETKHTETRKQVPPRRRKKKTGVPVLLVIVLLIIALGFGGLTGFVIARTTAEGDSDELKAANERIIELENTLTLIGFSTEEDDVDEFIFDDLGETDGLTDLSGEDESFEGSDLESWGGWEDETILEGTLTEPEEPVVVAEFKGGNLMSSEVIPEYNDQLTTQIFAGYAAEDIADDLLQEVLSYMVSDKIIATKAAEQGLDTLTNEDLVAINAEANEIYDELVHYYIDFVREEGMTDEQAHAAAEEYLSIEEGTTLETITQELKDTWWAQKFYDYTVKDVTVSDAEVQELYNITLEDQKEMFETYPEEYEYAAYTGETLLYNLDGYRAVKHILIPFADEESAATAMDLLDQIEQLDPETEFETITEYQAQLDALYQPLETTAAEIIDRINNGEDFDALMAAYSADAESMTEPLSETGYYISNDTQLWSAEFIEGSMMLQSIGDISAPLRSADGLHIVKYVSDIKPGAVSITEAYNTVKEEALLIKQSDFYEAQCETWIAEADTKFYPERLQ
;
A
#
# COMPACT_ATOMS: atom_id res chain seq x y z
N MET A 1 46.62 -26.72 49.10
CA MET A 1 47.08 -26.24 47.78
C MET A 1 46.14 -26.82 46.74
N ALA A 2 45.58 -25.95 45.89
CA ALA A 2 44.72 -26.19 44.71
C ALA A 2 43.35 -26.85 44.98
N ASN A 3 42.23 -26.49 44.35
CA ASN A 3 41.88 -25.47 43.36
C ASN A 3 40.37 -25.20 43.48
N GLU A 4 39.93 -23.95 43.28
CA GLU A 4 38.52 -23.52 43.29
C GLU A 4 37.80 -23.97 42.02
N THR A 5 36.52 -24.31 42.14
CA THR A 5 35.59 -24.52 41.00
C THR A 5 34.42 -23.56 41.17
N LYS A 6 34.35 -22.54 40.31
CA LYS A 6 33.18 -21.69 40.09
C LYS A 6 32.32 -22.35 39.01
N HIS A 7 31.05 -22.60 39.31
CA HIS A 7 30.02 -22.83 38.30
C HIS A 7 29.37 -21.49 37.98
N THR A 8 29.47 -21.05 36.73
CA THR A 8 28.69 -19.96 36.13
C THR A 8 27.63 -20.59 35.25
N GLU A 9 26.35 -20.35 35.57
CA GLU A 9 25.20 -20.65 34.71
C GLU A 9 25.09 -19.58 33.63
N THR A 10 25.16 -19.99 32.36
CA THR A 10 24.94 -19.16 31.18
C THR A 10 23.44 -19.08 30.90
N ARG A 11 22.85 -17.88 31.06
CA ARG A 11 21.49 -17.53 30.64
C ARG A 11 21.52 -17.33 29.12
N LYS A 12 20.83 -18.17 28.35
CA LYS A 12 20.67 -18.03 26.90
C LYS A 12 19.97 -16.69 26.58
N GLN A 13 20.57 -15.87 25.71
CA GLN A 13 19.93 -14.72 25.09
C GLN A 13 19.01 -15.22 23.97
N VAL A 14 17.78 -14.73 23.92
CA VAL A 14 16.80 -14.96 22.86
C VAL A 14 16.91 -13.80 21.87
N PRO A 15 16.97 -14.03 20.54
CA PRO A 15 17.08 -12.94 19.57
C PRO A 15 15.78 -12.12 19.49
N PRO A 16 15.84 -10.80 19.23
CA PRO A 16 14.67 -9.95 19.14
C PRO A 16 13.85 -10.28 17.89
N ARG A 17 12.54 -10.52 18.06
CA ARG A 17 11.59 -10.64 16.95
C ARG A 17 11.31 -9.24 16.37
N ARG A 18 11.55 -9.05 15.07
CA ARG A 18 11.24 -7.81 14.34
C ARG A 18 9.73 -7.56 14.32
N ARG A 19 9.32 -6.33 14.65
CA ARG A 19 7.96 -5.79 14.54
C ARG A 19 7.45 -5.88 13.09
N LYS A 20 6.23 -6.38 12.88
CA LYS A 20 5.39 -5.93 11.76
C LYS A 20 4.57 -4.74 12.26
N LYS A 21 4.99 -3.52 11.92
CA LYS A 21 4.11 -2.34 12.02
C LYS A 21 3.29 -2.28 10.74
N LYS A 22 1.98 -2.06 10.86
CA LYS A 22 1.14 -1.71 9.72
C LYS A 22 1.46 -0.26 9.36
N THR A 23 2.31 -0.05 8.37
CA THR A 23 2.51 1.26 7.76
C THR A 23 1.44 1.42 6.68
N GLY A 24 0.53 2.38 6.89
CA GLY A 24 -0.33 2.83 5.79
C GLY A 24 0.56 3.42 4.71
N VAL A 25 0.34 3.00 3.46
CA VAL A 25 1.00 3.62 2.30
C VAL A 25 0.41 5.04 2.18
N PRO A 26 1.22 6.11 2.17
CA PRO A 26 0.71 7.47 2.07
C PRO A 26 -0.10 7.64 0.79
N VAL A 27 -1.18 8.42 0.83
CA VAL A 27 -2.08 8.65 -0.31
C VAL A 27 -1.33 9.12 -1.56
N LEU A 28 -0.22 9.86 -1.40
CA LEU A 28 0.67 10.25 -2.50
C LEU A 28 1.45 9.08 -3.09
N LEU A 29 1.87 8.10 -2.29
CA LEU A 29 2.51 6.86 -2.76
C LEU A 29 1.48 5.90 -3.34
N VAL A 30 0.21 5.92 -2.88
CA VAL A 30 -0.91 5.25 -3.57
C VAL A 30 -1.24 5.96 -4.89
N ILE A 31 -1.19 7.29 -4.96
CA ILE A 31 -1.40 8.07 -6.19
C ILE A 31 -0.22 7.87 -7.16
N VAL A 32 1.02 7.81 -6.69
CA VAL A 32 2.21 7.51 -7.49
C VAL A 32 2.19 6.05 -7.91
N LEU A 33 1.80 5.10 -7.05
CA LEU A 33 1.55 3.71 -7.45
C LEU A 33 0.33 3.58 -8.37
N LEU A 34 -0.67 4.45 -8.29
CA LEU A 34 -1.80 4.51 -9.22
C LEU A 34 -1.39 5.15 -10.55
N ILE A 35 -0.52 6.16 -10.56
CA ILE A 35 0.04 6.79 -11.77
C ILE A 35 1.04 5.84 -12.44
N ILE A 36 1.85 5.13 -11.66
CA ILE A 36 2.72 4.03 -12.09
C ILE A 36 1.86 2.83 -12.50
N ALA A 37 0.77 2.48 -11.82
CA ALA A 37 -0.14 1.40 -12.28
C ALA A 37 -0.98 1.81 -13.49
N LEU A 38 -1.29 3.09 -13.68
CA LEU A 38 -1.91 3.61 -14.91
C LEU A 38 -0.88 3.74 -16.04
N GLY A 39 0.41 3.93 -15.72
CA GLY A 39 1.53 4.02 -16.66
C GLY A 39 2.20 2.68 -17.03
N PHE A 40 2.21 1.70 -16.12
CA PHE A 40 2.83 0.36 -16.25
C PHE A 40 1.82 -0.79 -16.19
N GLY A 41 0.61 -0.58 -15.67
CA GLY A 41 -0.47 -1.57 -15.56
C GLY A 41 -1.58 -1.39 -16.59
N GLY A 42 -1.27 -0.76 -17.74
CA GLY A 42 -2.00 -0.92 -18.99
C GLY A 42 -3.51 -0.64 -18.95
N LEU A 43 -3.89 0.50 -19.54
CA LEU A 43 -5.20 0.67 -20.20
C LEU A 43 -5.56 -0.57 -21.08
N THR A 44 -4.56 -1.32 -21.54
CA THR A 44 -4.66 -2.57 -22.28
C THR A 44 -4.81 -3.84 -21.44
N GLY A 45 -4.33 -3.91 -20.19
CA GLY A 45 -4.60 -5.03 -19.29
C GLY A 45 -6.09 -5.11 -18.93
N PHE A 46 -6.73 -3.94 -18.76
CA PHE A 46 -8.17 -3.81 -18.57
C PHE A 46 -8.98 -4.11 -19.86
N VAL A 47 -8.52 -3.67 -21.03
CA VAL A 47 -9.18 -3.95 -22.34
C VAL A 47 -9.05 -5.42 -22.76
N ILE A 48 -7.95 -6.11 -22.44
CA ILE A 48 -7.79 -7.56 -22.68
C ILE A 48 -8.68 -8.38 -21.71
N ALA A 49 -8.82 -7.95 -20.44
CA ALA A 49 -9.78 -8.53 -19.51
C ALA A 49 -11.25 -8.31 -19.95
N ARG A 50 -11.54 -7.23 -20.69
CA ARG A 50 -12.90 -6.88 -21.14
C ARG A 50 -13.30 -7.53 -22.48
N THR A 51 -12.35 -7.74 -23.40
CA THR A 51 -12.62 -8.43 -24.67
C THR A 51 -12.91 -9.93 -24.51
N THR A 52 -12.52 -10.53 -23.38
CA THR A 52 -12.94 -11.88 -22.97
C THR A 52 -14.28 -11.90 -22.22
N ALA A 53 -14.79 -10.75 -21.77
CA ALA A 53 -15.95 -10.58 -20.90
C ALA A 53 -17.12 -9.81 -21.54
N GLU A 54 -17.33 -9.93 -22.86
CA GLU A 54 -18.58 -9.45 -23.50
C GLU A 54 -19.76 -10.39 -23.17
N GLY A 55 -20.24 -10.32 -21.93
CA GLY A 55 -21.64 -10.59 -21.60
C GLY A 55 -21.93 -11.45 -20.38
N ASP A 56 -21.85 -10.90 -19.17
CA ASP A 56 -22.91 -10.98 -18.13
C ASP A 56 -22.46 -10.23 -16.87
N SER A 57 -23.32 -9.36 -16.30
CA SER A 57 -23.03 -8.69 -15.02
C SER A 57 -22.94 -9.66 -13.83
N ASP A 58 -23.37 -10.90 -14.01
CA ASP A 58 -23.27 -11.97 -13.02
C ASP A 58 -21.85 -12.55 -12.93
N GLU A 59 -21.02 -12.41 -13.98
CA GLU A 59 -19.61 -12.86 -13.96
C GLU A 59 -18.67 -11.87 -13.27
N LEU A 60 -18.97 -10.56 -13.28
CA LEU A 60 -18.27 -9.57 -12.43
C LEU A 60 -18.50 -9.84 -10.94
N LYS A 61 -19.71 -10.30 -10.58
CA LYS A 61 -20.02 -10.75 -9.23
C LYS A 61 -19.28 -12.03 -8.87
N ALA A 62 -19.20 -12.98 -9.81
CA ALA A 62 -18.43 -14.21 -9.64
C ALA A 62 -16.90 -13.99 -9.64
N ALA A 63 -16.41 -12.96 -10.33
CA ALA A 63 -15.00 -12.57 -10.36
C ALA A 63 -14.59 -11.87 -9.06
N ASN A 64 -15.43 -10.98 -8.50
CA ASN A 64 -15.22 -10.43 -7.16
C ASN A 64 -15.33 -11.52 -6.09
N GLU A 65 -16.28 -12.45 -6.18
CA GLU A 65 -16.33 -13.61 -5.28
C GLU A 65 -15.10 -14.52 -5.42
N ARG A 66 -14.51 -14.64 -6.62
CA ARG A 66 -13.25 -15.39 -6.87
C ARG A 66 -11.99 -14.66 -6.42
N ILE A 67 -11.96 -13.33 -6.48
CA ILE A 67 -10.88 -12.51 -5.92
C ILE A 67 -10.90 -12.64 -4.40
N ILE A 68 -12.09 -12.59 -3.79
CA ILE A 68 -12.27 -12.87 -2.35
C ILE A 68 -11.91 -14.33 -2.01
N GLU A 69 -12.20 -15.30 -2.88
CA GLU A 69 -11.79 -16.71 -2.69
C GLU A 69 -10.27 -16.89 -2.86
N LEU A 70 -9.63 -16.16 -3.79
CA LEU A 70 -8.19 -16.15 -4.03
C LEU A 70 -7.41 -15.48 -2.89
N GLU A 71 -7.92 -14.36 -2.35
CA GLU A 71 -7.41 -13.70 -1.15
C GLU A 71 -7.50 -14.63 0.08
N ASN A 72 -8.57 -15.41 0.19
CA ASN A 72 -8.72 -16.45 1.22
C ASN A 72 -7.83 -17.70 0.97
N THR A 73 -7.43 -17.99 -0.26
CA THR A 73 -6.44 -19.07 -0.54
C THR A 73 -4.99 -18.63 -0.41
N LEU A 74 -4.68 -17.34 -0.60
CA LEU A 74 -3.37 -16.75 -0.29
C LEU A 74 -3.11 -16.70 1.22
N THR A 75 -4.15 -16.70 2.04
CA THR A 75 -4.04 -16.95 3.49
C THR A 75 -3.64 -18.39 3.82
N LEU A 76 -3.79 -19.34 2.88
CA LEU A 76 -3.50 -20.77 3.08
C LEU A 76 -2.05 -21.18 2.71
N ILE A 77 -1.25 -20.29 2.10
CA ILE A 77 0.17 -20.51 1.79
C ILE A 77 1.08 -19.85 2.86
N GLY A 78 0.68 -19.93 4.14
CA GLY A 78 1.66 -19.93 5.25
C GLY A 78 1.53 -18.90 6.37
N PHE A 79 0.33 -18.42 6.71
CA PHE A 79 0.06 -17.97 8.09
C PHE A 79 -1.06 -18.83 8.68
N SER A 80 -0.71 -20.00 9.21
CA SER A 80 -1.64 -20.76 10.05
C SER A 80 -1.63 -20.21 11.47
N THR A 81 -2.81 -19.94 12.02
CA THR A 81 -3.04 -19.56 13.43
C THR A 81 -3.14 -20.77 14.37
N GLU A 82 -2.35 -21.82 14.16
CA GLU A 82 -2.30 -22.95 15.10
C GLU A 82 -0.95 -23.00 15.81
N GLU A 83 -1.04 -22.81 17.12
CA GLU A 83 0.00 -22.95 18.12
C GLU A 83 0.28 -24.45 18.31
N ASP A 84 1.37 -24.97 17.72
CA ASP A 84 2.19 -26.09 18.22
C ASP A 84 3.02 -26.70 17.07
N ASP A 85 4.27 -26.24 16.92
CA ASP A 85 5.45 -27.11 16.70
C ASP A 85 6.71 -26.23 16.55
N VAL A 86 7.38 -26.03 17.68
CA VAL A 86 8.68 -25.40 17.80
C VAL A 86 9.72 -26.50 17.84
N ASP A 87 10.49 -26.68 16.78
CA ASP A 87 11.94 -26.94 16.83
C ASP A 87 12.46 -27.28 15.43
N GLU A 88 13.46 -26.52 15.01
CA GLU A 88 14.67 -26.94 14.27
C GLU A 88 15.00 -25.94 13.16
N PHE A 89 15.80 -24.92 13.50
CA PHE A 89 16.97 -24.51 12.69
C PHE A 89 17.80 -23.51 13.52
N ILE A 90 18.93 -24.01 14.03
CA ILE A 90 19.99 -23.21 14.67
C ILE A 90 20.99 -22.84 13.57
N PHE A 91 21.21 -21.55 13.34
CA PHE A 91 22.40 -21.05 12.65
C PHE A 91 23.44 -20.67 13.71
N ASP A 92 24.62 -21.29 13.64
CA ASP A 92 25.77 -20.97 14.48
C ASP A 92 26.64 -19.90 13.81
N ASP A 93 27.15 -19.03 14.66
CA ASP A 93 27.93 -17.81 14.46
C ASP A 93 29.39 -18.09 14.04
N LEU A 94 30.17 -17.01 13.85
CA LEU A 94 31.62 -16.83 13.62
C LEU A 94 31.93 -16.39 12.17
N GLY A 95 32.47 -15.20 11.86
CA GLY A 95 33.21 -14.21 12.63
C GLY A 95 34.43 -13.74 11.81
N GLU A 96 34.57 -12.42 11.60
CA GLU A 96 35.71 -11.63 11.09
C GLU A 96 36.89 -12.33 10.35
N THR A 97 37.16 -11.93 9.09
CA THR A 97 38.35 -11.12 8.71
C THR A 97 38.39 -10.84 7.20
N ASP A 98 38.70 -9.58 6.85
CA ASP A 98 39.43 -9.08 5.68
C ASP A 98 39.57 -9.99 4.43
N GLY A 99 38.96 -9.56 3.34
CA GLY A 99 39.15 -10.17 2.02
C GLY A 99 38.57 -9.37 0.86
N LEU A 100 38.47 -8.03 0.98
CA LEU A 100 38.14 -7.14 -0.13
C LEU A 100 39.35 -7.01 -1.08
N THR A 101 39.71 -8.10 -1.74
CA THR A 101 40.54 -8.10 -2.95
C THR A 101 40.26 -9.41 -3.67
N ASP A 102 39.78 -9.31 -4.91
CA ASP A 102 39.84 -10.32 -5.99
C ASP A 102 38.49 -10.77 -6.59
N LEU A 103 37.67 -9.78 -6.99
CA LEU A 103 36.63 -9.95 -8.01
C LEU A 103 36.99 -9.13 -9.27
N SER A 104 38.23 -9.27 -9.73
CA SER A 104 38.57 -8.99 -11.13
C SER A 104 39.02 -10.30 -11.73
N GLY A 105 38.10 -10.97 -12.42
CA GLY A 105 38.35 -12.25 -13.04
C GLY A 105 39.57 -12.21 -13.97
N GLU A 106 40.45 -13.18 -13.81
CA GLU A 106 41.34 -13.67 -14.84
C GLU A 106 41.60 -15.16 -14.57
N ASP A 107 41.42 -15.96 -15.62
CA ASP A 107 41.64 -17.41 -15.77
C ASP A 107 42.52 -18.11 -14.73
N GLU A 108 42.07 -19.27 -14.24
CA GLU A 108 42.78 -20.53 -14.48
C GLU A 108 41.93 -21.76 -14.10
N SER A 109 41.99 -22.77 -14.98
CA SER A 109 41.32 -24.07 -14.90
C SER A 109 41.41 -24.78 -13.54
N PHE A 110 40.27 -25.19 -12.98
CA PHE A 110 40.21 -26.21 -11.93
C PHE A 110 39.25 -27.34 -12.32
N GLU A 111 39.82 -28.46 -12.78
CA GLU A 111 39.11 -29.72 -12.92
C GLU A 111 38.77 -30.29 -11.53
N GLY A 112 37.47 -30.53 -11.30
CA GLY A 112 36.95 -31.58 -10.44
C GLY A 112 36.94 -31.33 -8.93
N SER A 113 35.74 -31.12 -8.37
CA SER A 113 35.20 -32.01 -7.32
C SER A 113 33.79 -31.57 -6.88
N ASP A 114 32.85 -32.48 -7.04
CA ASP A 114 31.68 -32.74 -6.19
C ASP A 114 30.77 -31.54 -5.84
N LEU A 115 30.06 -31.05 -6.86
CA LEU A 115 28.81 -30.29 -6.71
C LEU A 115 27.61 -31.25 -6.65
N GLU A 116 27.58 -32.14 -5.66
CA GLU A 116 26.44 -33.03 -5.39
C GLU A 116 26.03 -32.88 -3.91
N SER A 117 25.43 -31.75 -3.51
CA SER A 117 24.65 -31.69 -2.25
C SER A 117 23.84 -30.39 -2.04
N TRP A 118 23.25 -29.81 -3.08
CA TRP A 118 22.11 -28.88 -2.92
C TRP A 118 21.06 -29.27 -3.96
N GLY A 119 20.22 -30.25 -3.62
CA GLY A 119 19.20 -30.76 -4.52
C GLY A 119 18.14 -29.72 -4.84
N GLY A 120 17.82 -29.56 -6.13
CA GLY A 120 16.53 -29.06 -6.60
C GLY A 120 16.54 -28.00 -7.70
N TRP A 121 17.68 -27.41 -8.08
CA TRP A 121 17.71 -26.22 -8.96
C TRP A 121 18.70 -26.33 -10.11
N GLU A 122 19.04 -27.56 -10.53
CA GLU A 122 19.63 -27.82 -11.83
C GLU A 122 18.56 -28.51 -12.67
N ASP A 123 17.64 -27.74 -13.26
CA ASP A 123 16.69 -28.32 -14.19
C ASP A 123 16.44 -27.36 -15.36
N GLU A 124 16.51 -27.91 -16.57
CA GLU A 124 16.24 -27.23 -17.86
C GLU A 124 14.79 -26.68 -17.93
N THR A 125 13.98 -26.89 -16.89
CA THR A 125 12.57 -26.51 -16.76
C THR A 125 12.34 -25.00 -16.58
N ILE A 126 13.31 -24.23 -16.04
CA ILE A 126 13.17 -22.76 -15.94
C ILE A 126 13.28 -22.10 -17.32
N LEU A 127 13.99 -22.74 -18.26
CA LEU A 127 14.13 -22.28 -19.64
C LEU A 127 13.02 -22.80 -20.57
N GLU A 128 12.18 -23.71 -20.09
CA GLU A 128 11.10 -24.29 -20.90
C GLU A 128 10.05 -23.22 -21.21
N GLY A 129 9.79 -22.99 -22.51
CA GLY A 129 8.88 -21.94 -22.99
C GLY A 129 9.51 -20.57 -23.23
N THR A 130 10.75 -20.33 -22.80
CA THR A 130 11.48 -19.08 -23.11
C THR A 130 11.86 -19.00 -24.58
N LEU A 131 11.88 -17.79 -25.13
CA LEU A 131 12.27 -17.51 -26.51
C LEU A 131 13.75 -17.12 -26.59
N THR A 132 14.44 -17.57 -27.63
CA THR A 132 15.82 -17.17 -27.93
C THR A 132 15.86 -16.12 -29.02
N GLU A 133 16.72 -15.11 -28.89
CA GLU A 133 16.87 -14.10 -29.94
C GLU A 133 17.39 -14.70 -31.26
N PRO A 134 16.75 -14.39 -32.40
CA PRO A 134 17.24 -14.80 -33.71
C PRO A 134 18.54 -14.05 -34.08
N GLU A 135 19.37 -14.64 -34.95
CA GLU A 135 20.62 -14.00 -35.43
C GLU A 135 20.40 -12.60 -36.04
N GLU A 136 19.25 -12.38 -36.67
CA GLU A 136 18.80 -11.07 -37.13
C GLU A 136 17.37 -10.80 -36.62
N PRO A 137 17.10 -9.64 -35.98
CA PRO A 137 15.75 -9.30 -35.53
C PRO A 137 14.73 -9.28 -36.67
N VAL A 138 13.58 -9.89 -36.44
CA VAL A 138 12.50 -10.02 -37.44
C VAL A 138 11.27 -9.23 -37.02
N VAL A 139 10.47 -8.81 -38.00
CA VAL A 139 9.18 -8.15 -37.74
C VAL A 139 8.18 -9.20 -37.24
N VAL A 140 7.63 -9.01 -36.05
CA VAL A 140 6.65 -9.90 -35.41
C VAL A 140 5.25 -9.29 -35.37
N ALA A 141 5.10 -7.98 -35.60
CA ALA A 141 3.83 -7.38 -35.97
C ALA A 141 4.02 -6.17 -36.91
N GLU A 142 3.05 -5.94 -37.79
CA GLU A 142 2.96 -4.77 -38.67
C GLU A 142 1.66 -4.03 -38.39
N PHE A 143 1.72 -2.70 -38.27
CA PHE A 143 0.55 -1.87 -38.10
C PHE A 143 0.75 -0.53 -38.84
N LYS A 144 -0.33 0.19 -39.09
CA LYS A 144 -0.27 1.50 -39.74
C LYS A 144 0.41 2.51 -38.79
N GLY A 145 1.69 2.76 -39.04
CA GLY A 145 2.51 3.64 -38.22
C GLY A 145 3.87 3.05 -37.90
N GLY A 146 4.04 1.72 -38.01
CA GLY A 146 5.31 1.08 -37.69
C GLY A 146 5.25 -0.45 -37.69
N ASN A 147 6.22 -1.03 -37.00
CA ASN A 147 6.35 -2.46 -36.79
C ASN A 147 6.83 -2.73 -35.36
N LEU A 148 6.60 -3.96 -34.90
CA LEU A 148 7.14 -4.51 -33.68
C LEU A 148 8.17 -5.58 -34.05
N MET A 149 9.36 -5.51 -33.47
CA MET A 149 10.48 -6.40 -33.76
C MET A 149 10.64 -7.48 -32.69
N SER A 150 11.18 -8.64 -33.07
CA SER A 150 11.43 -9.75 -32.15
C SER A 150 12.37 -9.38 -31.00
N SER A 151 13.35 -8.52 -31.25
CA SER A 151 14.29 -8.03 -30.22
C SER A 151 13.62 -7.14 -29.16
N GLU A 152 12.42 -6.64 -29.43
CA GLU A 152 11.64 -5.88 -28.45
C GLU A 152 10.75 -6.81 -27.62
N VAL A 153 10.17 -7.83 -28.25
CA VAL A 153 9.19 -8.73 -27.62
C VAL A 153 9.84 -9.82 -26.77
N ILE A 154 10.95 -10.39 -27.23
CA ILE A 154 11.57 -11.55 -26.57
C ILE A 154 11.98 -11.24 -25.11
N PRO A 155 12.66 -10.11 -24.81
CA PRO A 155 13.02 -9.78 -23.44
C PRO A 155 11.80 -9.66 -22.53
N GLU A 156 10.78 -8.92 -22.97
CA GLU A 156 9.54 -8.68 -22.20
C GLU A 156 8.78 -9.99 -21.94
N TYR A 157 8.58 -10.80 -22.98
CA TYR A 157 7.90 -12.08 -22.86
C TYR A 157 8.65 -13.03 -21.91
N ASN A 158 9.97 -13.12 -22.04
CA ASN A 158 10.76 -14.01 -21.19
C ASN A 158 10.73 -13.58 -19.73
N ASP A 159 10.77 -12.27 -19.46
CA ASP A 159 10.67 -11.73 -18.10
C ASP A 159 9.31 -12.04 -17.47
N GLN A 160 8.22 -11.77 -18.18
CA GLN A 160 6.87 -12.08 -17.70
C GLN A 160 6.66 -13.59 -17.51
N LEU A 161 7.12 -14.42 -18.44
CA LEU A 161 7.02 -15.87 -18.33
C LEU A 161 7.77 -16.37 -17.09
N THR A 162 8.97 -15.85 -16.87
CA THR A 162 9.80 -16.19 -15.71
C THR A 162 9.09 -15.83 -14.41
N THR A 163 8.52 -14.63 -14.31
CA THR A 163 7.71 -14.22 -13.16
C THR A 163 6.55 -15.19 -12.89
N GLN A 164 5.82 -15.60 -13.92
CA GLN A 164 4.70 -16.54 -13.77
C GLN A 164 5.16 -17.94 -13.36
N ILE A 165 6.28 -18.41 -13.89
CA ILE A 165 6.89 -19.69 -13.48
C ILE A 165 7.26 -19.63 -11.99
N PHE A 166 7.86 -18.53 -11.53
CA PHE A 166 8.17 -18.34 -10.10
C PHE A 166 6.92 -18.23 -9.22
N ALA A 167 5.81 -17.75 -9.77
CA ALA A 167 4.50 -17.76 -9.10
C ALA A 167 3.84 -19.16 -9.07
N GLY A 168 4.46 -20.18 -9.67
CA GLY A 168 4.04 -21.58 -9.62
C GLY A 168 3.23 -22.06 -10.84
N TYR A 169 3.13 -21.26 -11.90
CA TYR A 169 2.47 -21.66 -13.15
C TYR A 169 3.41 -22.50 -14.02
N ALA A 170 2.86 -23.50 -14.71
CA ALA A 170 3.62 -24.28 -15.68
C ALA A 170 3.72 -23.53 -17.02
N ALA A 171 4.93 -23.39 -17.56
CA ALA A 171 5.16 -22.65 -18.81
C ALA A 171 4.29 -23.16 -19.97
N GLU A 172 4.13 -24.48 -20.08
CA GLU A 172 3.31 -25.13 -21.12
C GLU A 172 1.82 -24.75 -21.08
N ASP A 173 1.31 -24.31 -19.93
CA ASP A 173 -0.09 -23.94 -19.75
C ASP A 173 -0.36 -22.47 -20.10
N ILE A 174 0.67 -21.61 -20.08
CA ILE A 174 0.51 -20.15 -20.18
C ILE A 174 1.27 -19.49 -21.33
N ALA A 175 2.30 -20.15 -21.89
CA ALA A 175 3.24 -19.54 -22.83
C ALA A 175 2.58 -18.93 -24.07
N ASP A 176 1.65 -19.66 -24.71
CA ASP A 176 1.00 -19.20 -25.94
C ASP A 176 0.08 -17.98 -25.69
N ASP A 177 -0.72 -18.04 -24.62
CA ASP A 177 -1.63 -16.94 -24.24
C ASP A 177 -0.83 -15.71 -23.80
N LEU A 178 0.19 -15.90 -22.96
CA LEU A 178 1.09 -14.84 -22.51
C LEU A 178 1.81 -14.18 -23.68
N LEU A 179 2.32 -14.94 -24.65
CA LEU A 179 2.97 -14.37 -25.83
C LEU A 179 2.01 -13.51 -26.64
N GLN A 180 0.75 -13.94 -26.79
CA GLN A 180 -0.27 -13.17 -27.47
C GLN A 180 -0.62 -11.88 -26.71
N GLU A 181 -0.70 -11.94 -25.38
CA GLU A 181 -0.92 -10.79 -24.50
C GLU A 181 0.22 -9.77 -24.63
N VAL A 182 1.47 -10.21 -24.49
CA VAL A 182 2.67 -9.35 -24.64
C VAL A 182 2.70 -8.70 -26.02
N LEU A 183 2.48 -9.47 -27.09
CA LEU A 183 2.42 -8.91 -28.45
C LEU A 183 1.32 -7.85 -28.59
N SER A 184 0.13 -8.13 -28.08
CA SER A 184 -1.02 -7.22 -28.17
C SER A 184 -0.79 -5.94 -27.37
N TYR A 185 -0.23 -6.08 -26.17
CA TYR A 185 0.16 -4.98 -25.30
C TYR A 185 1.20 -4.07 -25.98
N MET A 186 2.33 -4.65 -26.41
CA MET A 186 3.43 -3.87 -27.01
C MET A 186 3.03 -3.21 -28.33
N VAL A 187 2.21 -3.85 -29.16
CA VAL A 187 1.69 -3.20 -30.38
C VAL A 187 0.77 -2.04 -30.02
N SER A 188 -0.12 -2.23 -29.05
CA SER A 188 -1.04 -1.17 -28.62
C SER A 188 -0.26 0.03 -28.09
N ASP A 189 0.71 -0.19 -27.20
CA ASP A 189 1.57 0.88 -26.68
C ASP A 189 2.28 1.64 -27.81
N LYS A 190 2.88 0.92 -28.78
CA LYS A 190 3.50 1.55 -29.95
C LYS A 190 2.51 2.36 -30.80
N ILE A 191 1.26 1.90 -30.94
CA ILE A 191 0.22 2.64 -31.67
C ILE A 191 -0.10 3.94 -30.91
N ILE A 192 -0.29 3.89 -29.60
CA ILE A 192 -0.54 5.08 -28.76
C ILE A 192 0.65 6.04 -28.81
N ALA A 193 1.88 5.55 -28.65
CA ALA A 193 3.09 6.37 -28.79
C ALA A 193 3.18 7.03 -30.18
N THR A 194 2.82 6.30 -31.24
CA THR A 194 2.74 6.87 -32.60
C THR A 194 1.70 7.99 -32.67
N LYS A 195 0.54 7.84 -32.01
CA LYS A 195 -0.49 8.89 -31.95
C LYS A 195 -0.03 10.11 -31.17
N ALA A 196 0.68 9.93 -30.06
CA ALA A 196 1.29 11.03 -29.33
C ALA A 196 2.32 11.78 -30.19
N ALA A 197 3.17 11.06 -30.93
CA ALA A 197 4.14 11.63 -31.84
C ALA A 197 3.49 12.39 -33.01
N GLU A 198 2.37 11.89 -33.56
CA GLU A 198 1.58 12.61 -34.59
C GLU A 198 1.08 13.98 -34.09
N GLN A 199 0.86 14.13 -32.78
CA GLN A 199 0.48 15.40 -32.14
C GLN A 199 1.69 16.24 -31.69
N GLY A 200 2.91 15.71 -31.82
CA GLY A 200 4.14 16.35 -31.34
C GLY A 200 4.25 16.37 -29.81
N LEU A 201 3.69 15.36 -29.14
CA LEU A 201 3.68 15.21 -27.68
C LEU A 201 4.73 14.20 -27.17
N ASP A 202 5.50 13.60 -28.08
CA ASP A 202 6.57 12.63 -27.84
C ASP A 202 7.92 13.28 -27.46
N THR A 203 8.00 14.62 -27.46
CA THR A 203 9.23 15.34 -27.13
C THR A 203 9.06 16.19 -25.87
N LEU A 204 9.96 16.00 -24.91
CA LEU A 204 10.03 16.82 -23.70
C LEU A 204 10.51 18.24 -24.02
N THR A 205 9.78 19.23 -23.53
CA THR A 205 10.17 20.63 -23.54
C THR A 205 11.00 20.97 -22.30
N ASN A 206 11.63 22.15 -22.28
CA ASN A 206 12.32 22.63 -21.08
C ASN A 206 11.35 22.84 -19.90
N GLU A 207 10.09 23.17 -20.18
CA GLU A 207 9.05 23.32 -19.15
C GLU A 207 8.69 21.96 -18.55
N ASP A 208 8.53 20.94 -19.39
CA ASP A 208 8.33 19.55 -18.95
C ASP A 208 9.49 19.07 -18.09
N LEU A 209 10.74 19.30 -18.50
CA LEU A 209 11.91 18.90 -17.73
C LEU A 209 11.96 19.60 -16.36
N VAL A 210 11.52 20.86 -16.27
CA VAL A 210 11.44 21.55 -14.97
C VAL A 210 10.37 20.92 -14.08
N ALA A 211 9.20 20.60 -14.64
CA ALA A 211 8.12 19.93 -13.90
C ALA A 211 8.53 18.53 -13.44
N ILE A 212 9.08 17.71 -14.34
CA ILE A 212 9.60 16.36 -14.03
C ILE A 212 10.65 16.41 -12.92
N ASN A 213 11.61 17.34 -12.98
CA ASN A 213 12.61 17.43 -11.92
C ASN A 213 11.97 17.86 -10.60
N ALA A 214 10.99 18.77 -10.59
CA ALA A 214 10.33 19.18 -9.36
C ALA A 214 9.58 18.00 -8.72
N GLU A 215 8.81 17.26 -9.51
CA GLU A 215 8.08 16.06 -9.09
C GLU A 215 9.03 14.94 -8.64
N ALA A 216 10.12 14.69 -9.37
CA ALA A 216 11.12 13.70 -8.97
C ALA A 216 11.74 14.01 -7.60
N ASN A 217 11.99 15.30 -7.30
CA ASN A 217 12.49 15.69 -5.98
C ASN A 217 11.42 15.48 -4.90
N GLU A 218 10.17 15.83 -5.17
CA GLU A 218 9.07 15.62 -4.22
C GLU A 218 8.89 14.13 -3.88
N ILE A 219 8.83 13.26 -4.91
CA ILE A 219 8.75 11.81 -4.73
C ILE A 219 9.97 11.27 -3.98
N TYR A 220 11.18 11.70 -4.35
CA TYR A 220 12.39 11.24 -3.70
C TYR A 220 12.46 11.68 -2.23
N ASP A 221 12.11 12.93 -1.92
CA ASP A 221 12.09 13.46 -0.56
C ASP A 221 11.06 12.71 0.31
N GLU A 222 9.89 12.38 -0.24
CA GLU A 222 8.87 11.56 0.43
C GLU A 222 9.35 10.12 0.70
N LEU A 223 9.99 9.50 -0.29
CA LEU A 223 10.57 8.16 -0.13
C LEU A 223 11.67 8.15 0.93
N VAL A 224 12.59 9.12 0.88
CA VAL A 224 13.64 9.25 1.90
C VAL A 224 13.00 9.43 3.28
N HIS A 225 11.99 10.31 3.39
CA HIS A 225 11.29 10.52 4.65
C HIS A 225 10.64 9.24 5.18
N TYR A 226 9.97 8.47 4.31
CA TYR A 226 9.38 7.19 4.66
C TYR A 226 10.43 6.19 5.16
N TYR A 227 11.59 6.09 4.51
CA TYR A 227 12.63 5.12 4.87
C TYR A 227 13.49 5.53 6.07
N ILE A 228 13.48 6.79 6.51
CA ILE A 228 14.20 7.24 7.71
C ILE A 228 13.85 6.36 8.91
N ASP A 229 12.57 6.04 9.12
CA ASP A 229 12.15 5.26 10.29
C ASP A 229 12.54 3.78 10.22
N PHE A 230 12.74 3.25 9.01
CA PHE A 230 13.19 1.87 8.82
C PHE A 230 14.67 1.70 9.13
N VAL A 231 15.48 2.71 8.83
CA VAL A 231 16.95 2.64 8.96
C VAL A 231 17.48 3.31 10.22
N ARG A 232 16.64 4.11 10.93
CA ARG A 232 17.06 4.86 12.11
C ARG A 232 17.41 3.93 13.27
N GLU A 233 18.65 4.02 13.73
CA GLU A 233 19.15 3.32 14.92
C GLU A 233 19.32 4.27 16.12
N GLU A 234 19.35 3.70 17.33
CA GLU A 234 19.55 4.45 18.57
C GLU A 234 20.89 5.22 18.54
N GLY A 235 20.82 6.54 18.71
CA GLY A 235 21.99 7.42 18.74
C GLY A 235 22.37 8.05 17.39
N MET A 236 21.66 7.73 16.30
CA MET A 236 21.80 8.47 15.04
C MET A 236 21.27 9.91 15.18
N THR A 237 21.97 10.86 14.54
CA THR A 237 21.41 12.20 14.27
C THR A 237 20.44 12.14 13.10
N ASP A 238 19.58 13.15 12.95
CA ASP A 238 18.66 13.21 11.81
C ASP A 238 19.38 13.21 10.46
N GLU A 239 20.53 13.89 10.39
CA GLU A 239 21.39 13.89 9.20
C GLU A 239 21.96 12.49 8.89
N GLN A 240 22.28 11.70 9.91
CA GLN A 240 22.77 10.33 9.74
C GLN A 240 21.64 9.38 9.31
N ALA A 241 20.46 9.51 9.93
CA ALA A 241 19.30 8.70 9.56
C ALA A 241 18.83 9.02 8.13
N HIS A 242 18.83 10.29 7.73
CA HIS A 242 18.55 10.69 6.36
C HIS A 242 19.56 10.10 5.36
N ALA A 243 20.86 10.23 5.63
CA ALA A 243 21.89 9.66 4.76
C ALA A 243 21.80 8.12 4.67
N ALA A 244 21.46 7.45 5.77
CA ALA A 244 21.24 6.01 5.78
C ALA A 244 19.99 5.62 4.96
N ALA A 245 18.95 6.46 4.94
CA ALA A 245 17.74 6.21 4.16
C ALA A 245 18.01 6.35 2.66
N GLU A 246 18.80 7.35 2.25
CA GLU A 246 19.26 7.52 0.88
C GLU A 246 20.14 6.32 0.43
N GLU A 247 21.04 5.85 1.30
CA GLU A 247 21.87 4.68 1.03
C GLU A 247 21.03 3.40 0.89
N TYR A 248 20.06 3.19 1.80
CA TYR A 248 19.13 2.06 1.75
C TYR A 248 18.30 2.07 0.45
N LEU A 249 17.69 3.21 0.11
CA LEU A 249 16.96 3.38 -1.15
C LEU A 249 17.82 3.05 -2.37
N SER A 250 19.06 3.53 -2.39
CA SER A 250 19.95 3.29 -3.53
C SER A 250 20.44 1.85 -3.64
N ILE A 251 20.72 1.18 -2.52
CA ILE A 251 21.36 -0.16 -2.50
C ILE A 251 20.34 -1.28 -2.52
N GLU A 252 19.31 -1.20 -1.67
CA GLU A 252 18.35 -2.28 -1.45
C GLU A 252 17.16 -2.16 -2.43
N GLU A 253 16.68 -0.94 -2.66
CA GLU A 253 15.53 -0.68 -3.55
C GLU A 253 15.96 -0.27 -4.97
N GLY A 254 17.26 -0.11 -5.23
CA GLY A 254 17.79 0.35 -6.52
C GLY A 254 17.29 1.74 -6.95
N THR A 255 16.73 2.51 -6.02
CA THR A 255 16.00 3.75 -6.29
C THR A 255 16.86 4.96 -5.93
N THR A 256 17.01 5.86 -6.89
CA THR A 256 17.74 7.14 -6.73
C THR A 256 16.93 8.26 -7.36
N LEU A 257 17.24 9.51 -7.01
CA LEU A 257 16.65 10.66 -7.71
C LEU A 257 16.86 10.59 -9.24
N GLU A 258 17.98 10.04 -9.70
CA GLU A 258 18.27 9.87 -11.13
C GLU A 258 17.35 8.82 -11.78
N THR A 259 17.13 7.68 -11.12
CA THR A 259 16.23 6.64 -11.65
C THR A 259 14.78 7.13 -11.68
N ILE A 260 14.30 7.76 -10.61
CA ILE A 260 12.96 8.39 -10.57
C ILE A 260 12.80 9.43 -11.68
N THR A 261 13.80 10.32 -11.83
CA THR A 261 13.78 11.34 -12.88
C THR A 261 13.73 10.70 -14.28
N GLN A 262 14.42 9.58 -14.47
CA GLN A 262 14.47 8.89 -15.75
C GLN A 262 13.14 8.19 -16.05
N GLU A 263 12.55 7.49 -15.09
CA GLU A 263 11.23 6.85 -15.19
C GLU A 263 10.14 7.88 -15.53
N LEU A 264 10.13 9.03 -14.84
CA LEU A 264 9.22 10.11 -15.16
C LEU A 264 9.42 10.64 -16.58
N LYS A 265 10.66 10.79 -17.06
CA LYS A 265 10.89 11.22 -18.46
C LYS A 265 10.34 10.22 -19.47
N ASP A 266 10.49 8.93 -19.19
CA ASP A 266 10.10 7.85 -20.09
C ASP A 266 8.57 7.71 -20.18
N THR A 267 7.85 8.12 -19.13
CA THR A 267 6.39 8.03 -19.03
C THR A 267 5.66 9.37 -19.23
N TRP A 268 6.35 10.51 -19.12
CA TRP A 268 5.73 11.85 -19.17
C TRP A 268 4.89 12.12 -20.42
N TRP A 269 5.34 11.62 -21.57
CA TRP A 269 4.62 11.82 -22.83
C TRP A 269 3.21 11.19 -22.77
N ALA A 270 3.05 10.08 -22.05
CA ALA A 270 1.78 9.38 -21.91
C ALA A 270 0.77 10.23 -21.12
N GLN A 271 1.20 10.82 -20.01
CA GLN A 271 0.36 11.75 -19.24
C GLN A 271 -0.03 12.97 -20.08
N LYS A 272 0.93 13.59 -20.78
CA LYS A 272 0.62 14.71 -21.68
C LYS A 272 -0.38 14.33 -22.77
N PHE A 273 -0.26 13.11 -23.30
CA PHE A 273 -1.14 12.62 -24.35
C PHE A 273 -2.53 12.32 -23.82
N TYR A 274 -2.65 11.74 -22.62
CA TYR A 274 -3.90 11.61 -21.89
C TYR A 274 -4.57 12.99 -21.72
N ASP A 275 -3.88 13.94 -21.08
CA ASP A 275 -4.39 15.29 -20.83
C ASP A 275 -4.84 15.99 -22.12
N TYR A 276 -4.03 15.89 -23.18
CA TYR A 276 -4.34 16.45 -24.47
C TYR A 276 -5.62 15.85 -25.09
N THR A 277 -5.83 14.54 -24.91
CA THR A 277 -6.95 13.80 -25.46
C THR A 277 -8.23 14.13 -24.70
N VAL A 278 -8.16 14.24 -23.38
CA VAL A 278 -9.34 14.43 -22.51
C VAL A 278 -9.66 15.90 -22.20
N LYS A 279 -8.84 16.87 -22.63
CA LYS A 279 -8.99 18.32 -22.30
C LYS A 279 -10.36 18.92 -22.59
N ASP A 280 -11.06 18.40 -23.59
CA ASP A 280 -12.36 18.90 -24.05
C ASP A 280 -13.53 18.09 -23.45
N VAL A 281 -13.23 17.05 -22.66
CA VAL A 281 -14.23 16.25 -21.93
C VAL A 281 -14.78 17.10 -20.79
N THR A 282 -16.10 17.11 -20.69
CA THR A 282 -16.83 17.83 -19.64
C THR A 282 -17.98 16.97 -19.16
N VAL A 283 -18.36 17.16 -17.90
CA VAL A 283 -19.52 16.50 -17.29
C VAL A 283 -20.69 17.46 -17.17
N SER A 284 -21.89 16.96 -17.44
CA SER A 284 -23.15 17.68 -17.29
C SER A 284 -23.78 17.44 -15.93
N ASP A 285 -24.61 18.36 -15.46
CA ASP A 285 -25.34 18.23 -14.19
C ASP A 285 -26.17 16.93 -14.11
N ALA A 286 -26.64 16.42 -15.25
CA ALA A 286 -27.39 15.16 -15.32
C ALA A 286 -26.50 13.94 -15.06
N GLU A 287 -25.26 13.96 -15.55
CA GLU A 287 -24.29 12.88 -15.30
C GLU A 287 -23.80 12.91 -13.84
N VAL A 288 -23.60 14.10 -13.27
CA VAL A 288 -23.30 14.25 -11.83
C VAL A 288 -24.45 13.71 -10.97
N GLN A 289 -25.69 14.02 -11.34
CA GLN A 289 -26.86 13.52 -10.64
C GLN A 289 -27.00 12.00 -10.75
N GLU A 290 -26.65 11.42 -11.89
CA GLU A 290 -26.69 9.97 -12.10
C GLU A 290 -25.64 9.26 -11.25
N LEU A 291 -24.38 9.72 -11.27
CA LEU A 291 -23.33 9.16 -10.42
C LEU A 291 -23.72 9.26 -8.93
N TYR A 292 -24.19 10.43 -8.49
CA TYR A 292 -24.69 10.59 -7.12
C TYR A 292 -25.76 9.56 -6.75
N ASN A 293 -26.73 9.30 -7.63
CA ASN A 293 -27.81 8.36 -7.35
C ASN A 293 -27.31 6.92 -7.23
N ILE A 294 -26.44 6.50 -8.16
CA ILE A 294 -25.84 5.16 -8.18
C ILE A 294 -24.99 4.96 -6.93
N THR A 295 -24.04 5.85 -6.68
CA THR A 295 -23.15 5.75 -5.51
C THR A 295 -23.93 5.80 -4.20
N LEU A 296 -24.97 6.64 -4.09
CA LEU A 296 -25.82 6.68 -2.90
C LEU A 296 -26.57 5.35 -2.66
N GLU A 297 -27.09 4.73 -3.73
CA GLU A 297 -27.80 3.46 -3.64
C GLU A 297 -26.85 2.31 -3.26
N ASP A 298 -25.68 2.26 -3.91
CA ASP A 298 -24.63 1.26 -3.66
C ASP A 298 -24.09 1.38 -2.23
N GLN A 299 -23.70 2.58 -1.78
CA GLN A 299 -23.24 2.82 -0.42
C GLN A 299 -24.32 2.48 0.60
N LYS A 300 -25.59 2.80 0.32
CA LYS A 300 -26.68 2.44 1.22
C LYS A 300 -26.81 0.93 1.37
N GLU A 301 -26.82 0.18 0.28
CA GLU A 301 -26.91 -1.29 0.33
C GLU A 301 -25.70 -1.89 1.05
N MET A 302 -24.50 -1.41 0.71
CA MET A 302 -23.24 -1.89 1.27
C MET A 302 -23.15 -1.60 2.76
N PHE A 303 -23.30 -0.34 3.18
CA PHE A 303 -23.10 0.06 4.57
C PHE A 303 -24.19 -0.48 5.51
N GLU A 304 -25.44 -0.63 5.04
CA GLU A 304 -26.48 -1.28 5.85
C GLU A 304 -26.24 -2.78 6.05
N THR A 305 -25.49 -3.41 5.14
CA THR A 305 -25.13 -4.84 5.23
C THR A 305 -23.83 -5.07 5.99
N TYR A 306 -22.83 -4.21 5.75
CA TYR A 306 -21.48 -4.29 6.28
C TYR A 306 -21.08 -2.93 6.87
N PRO A 307 -21.44 -2.63 8.14
CA PRO A 307 -21.09 -1.37 8.79
C PRO A 307 -19.58 -1.08 8.87
N GLU A 308 -18.75 -2.11 8.87
CA GLU A 308 -17.29 -2.01 8.82
C GLU A 308 -16.80 -1.31 7.54
N GLU A 309 -17.49 -1.47 6.41
CA GLU A 309 -17.16 -0.80 5.15
C GLU A 309 -17.41 0.70 5.23
N TYR A 310 -18.43 1.12 5.98
CA TYR A 310 -18.69 2.54 6.25
C TYR A 310 -17.56 3.15 7.09
N GLU A 311 -17.10 2.44 8.11
CA GLU A 311 -15.99 2.89 8.96
C GLU A 311 -14.69 2.96 8.18
N TYR A 312 -14.45 1.99 7.29
CA TYR A 312 -13.31 1.99 6.39
C TYR A 312 -13.37 3.14 5.38
N ALA A 313 -14.51 3.36 4.73
CA ALA A 313 -14.71 4.48 3.81
C ALA A 313 -14.49 5.84 4.48
N ALA A 314 -15.00 6.02 5.71
CA ALA A 314 -14.75 7.22 6.51
C ALA A 314 -13.28 7.39 6.87
N TYR A 315 -12.58 6.29 7.16
CA TYR A 315 -11.16 6.27 7.50
C TYR A 315 -10.27 6.58 6.30
N THR A 316 -10.55 6.02 5.12
CA THR A 316 -9.74 6.23 3.90
C THR A 316 -10.04 7.55 3.21
N GLY A 317 -11.11 8.24 3.60
CA GLY A 317 -11.51 9.52 3.01
C GLY A 317 -12.32 9.40 1.74
N GLU A 318 -13.00 8.27 1.53
CA GLU A 318 -13.96 8.10 0.44
C GLU A 318 -15.10 9.13 0.54
N THR A 319 -15.65 9.54 -0.61
CA THR A 319 -16.83 10.41 -0.67
C THR A 319 -18.06 9.71 -0.09
N LEU A 320 -18.39 10.01 1.17
CA LEU A 320 -19.58 9.48 1.83
C LEU A 320 -20.87 10.19 1.35
N LEU A 321 -21.72 9.47 0.63
CA LEU A 321 -23.07 9.88 0.24
C LEU A 321 -24.16 9.29 1.15
N TYR A 322 -23.89 8.21 1.87
CA TYR A 322 -24.79 7.63 2.87
C TYR A 322 -24.10 7.47 4.23
N ASN A 323 -24.70 8.03 5.28
CA ASN A 323 -24.21 7.85 6.65
C ASN A 323 -25.09 6.87 7.43
N LEU A 324 -24.46 5.96 8.17
CA LEU A 324 -25.15 5.12 9.15
C LEU A 324 -25.60 5.92 10.38
N ASP A 325 -26.58 5.36 11.10
CA ASP A 325 -27.06 5.95 12.35
C ASP A 325 -26.13 5.66 13.52
N GLY A 326 -26.15 6.54 14.53
CA GLY A 326 -25.39 6.36 15.77
C GLY A 326 -23.93 6.81 15.71
N TYR A 327 -23.45 7.34 14.59
CA TYR A 327 -22.09 7.85 14.46
C TYR A 327 -21.92 9.31 14.91
N ARG A 328 -20.73 9.61 15.42
CA ARG A 328 -20.27 10.95 15.75
C ARG A 328 -18.80 11.10 15.39
N ALA A 329 -18.34 12.30 15.08
CA ALA A 329 -16.93 12.54 14.80
C ALA A 329 -16.17 12.98 16.07
N VAL A 330 -15.00 12.41 16.29
CA VAL A 330 -14.09 12.78 17.38
C VAL A 330 -12.66 12.95 16.87
N LYS A 331 -11.88 13.79 17.54
CA LYS A 331 -10.41 13.80 17.41
C LYS A 331 -9.81 13.33 18.72
N HIS A 332 -8.63 12.72 18.70
CA HIS A 332 -7.94 12.34 19.91
C HIS A 332 -6.47 12.70 19.89
N ILE A 333 -5.92 12.90 21.08
CA ILE A 333 -4.48 12.97 21.32
C ILE A 333 -4.09 11.66 22.01
N LEU A 334 -3.35 10.80 21.31
CA LEU A 334 -2.79 9.58 21.87
C LEU A 334 -1.43 9.88 22.49
N ILE A 335 -1.35 9.78 23.80
CA ILE A 335 -0.09 9.79 24.54
C ILE A 335 0.35 8.33 24.64
N PRO A 336 1.41 7.92 23.93
CA PRO A 336 1.81 6.52 23.88
C PRO A 336 2.55 6.11 25.16
N PHE A 337 2.66 4.82 25.39
CA PHE A 337 3.68 4.30 26.30
C PHE A 337 5.08 4.64 25.81
N ALA A 338 6.04 4.71 26.76
CA ALA A 338 7.43 5.06 26.43
C ALA A 338 8.15 3.98 25.63
N ASP A 339 7.70 2.72 25.72
CA ASP A 339 8.30 1.57 25.09
C ASP A 339 7.24 0.51 24.73
N GLU A 340 7.61 -0.39 23.81
CA GLU A 340 6.73 -1.42 23.27
C GLU A 340 6.40 -2.50 24.30
N GLU A 341 7.30 -2.77 25.25
CA GLU A 341 7.10 -3.77 26.29
C GLU A 341 5.96 -3.35 27.22
N SER A 342 5.90 -2.05 27.56
CA SER A 342 4.82 -1.47 28.33
C SER A 342 3.49 -1.55 27.60
N ALA A 343 3.45 -1.25 26.29
CA ALA A 343 2.24 -1.38 25.49
C ALA A 343 1.77 -2.84 25.39
N ALA A 344 2.68 -3.78 25.11
CA ALA A 344 2.37 -5.21 25.06
C ALA A 344 1.89 -5.75 26.43
N THR A 345 2.49 -5.29 27.52
CA THR A 345 2.06 -5.63 28.88
C THR A 345 0.68 -5.06 29.18
N ALA A 346 0.39 -3.83 28.76
CA ALA A 346 -0.92 -3.23 28.93
C ALA A 346 -1.99 -4.00 28.15
N MET A 347 -1.70 -4.38 26.89
CA MET A 347 -2.56 -5.22 26.07
C MET A 347 -2.87 -6.57 26.75
N ASP A 348 -1.83 -7.31 27.14
CA ASP A 348 -1.98 -8.61 27.81
C ASP A 348 -2.80 -8.50 29.11
N LEU A 349 -2.56 -7.47 29.93
CA LEU A 349 -3.33 -7.24 31.15
C LEU A 349 -4.80 -6.90 30.85
N LEU A 350 -5.08 -6.10 29.83
CA LEU A 350 -6.46 -5.75 29.43
C LEU A 350 -7.21 -6.99 28.92
N ASP A 351 -6.60 -7.77 28.03
CA ASP A 351 -7.16 -9.02 27.50
C ASP A 351 -7.43 -10.03 28.62
N GLN A 352 -6.51 -10.15 29.57
CA GLN A 352 -6.70 -11.00 30.74
C GLN A 352 -7.84 -10.50 31.64
N ILE A 353 -7.97 -9.19 31.86
CA ILE A 353 -9.08 -8.63 32.64
C ILE A 353 -10.43 -8.92 31.98
N GLU A 354 -10.52 -8.79 30.66
CA GLU A 354 -11.76 -9.04 29.90
C GLU A 354 -12.26 -10.50 30.05
N GLN A 355 -11.34 -11.45 30.18
CA GLN A 355 -11.66 -12.87 30.32
C GLN A 355 -12.06 -13.29 31.74
N LEU A 356 -11.86 -12.45 32.75
CA LEU A 356 -12.12 -12.76 34.15
C LEU A 356 -13.57 -12.45 34.55
N ASP A 357 -14.15 -13.27 35.42
CA ASP A 357 -15.47 -13.01 36.00
C ASP A 357 -15.34 -12.01 37.17
N PRO A 358 -15.90 -10.79 37.07
CA PRO A 358 -15.77 -9.77 38.11
C PRO A 358 -16.41 -10.15 39.45
N GLU A 359 -17.35 -11.09 39.48
CA GLU A 359 -17.98 -11.54 40.73
C GLU A 359 -17.11 -12.53 41.50
N THR A 360 -16.31 -13.35 40.80
CA THR A 360 -15.52 -14.42 41.43
C THR A 360 -14.02 -14.14 41.47
N GLU A 361 -13.51 -13.30 40.58
CA GLU A 361 -12.07 -13.08 40.36
C GLU A 361 -11.65 -11.63 40.65
N PHE A 362 -12.43 -10.93 41.48
CA PHE A 362 -12.22 -9.54 41.87
C PHE A 362 -10.80 -9.23 42.39
N GLU A 363 -10.18 -10.13 43.17
CA GLU A 363 -8.82 -9.91 43.69
C GLU A 363 -7.78 -9.88 42.56
N THR A 364 -7.90 -10.77 41.58
CA THR A 364 -7.01 -10.82 40.40
C THR A 364 -7.21 -9.59 39.51
N ILE A 365 -8.46 -9.21 39.24
CA ILE A 365 -8.76 -7.99 38.48
C ILE A 365 -8.18 -6.76 39.17
N THR A 366 -8.30 -6.65 40.50
CA THR A 366 -7.71 -5.54 41.26
C THR A 366 -6.19 -5.52 41.16
N GLU A 367 -5.53 -6.69 41.17
CA GLU A 367 -4.08 -6.80 40.99
C GLU A 367 -3.65 -6.37 39.58
N TYR A 368 -4.35 -6.81 38.54
CA TYR A 368 -4.06 -6.42 37.15
C TYR A 368 -4.33 -4.94 36.90
N GLN A 369 -5.40 -4.39 37.47
CA GLN A 369 -5.67 -2.95 37.44
C GLN A 369 -4.58 -2.14 38.14
N ALA A 370 -4.02 -2.61 39.26
CA ALA A 370 -2.93 -1.93 39.92
C ALA A 370 -1.62 -1.95 39.10
N GLN A 371 -1.40 -3.01 38.31
CA GLN A 371 -0.28 -3.08 37.37
C GLN A 371 -0.49 -2.11 36.20
N LEU A 372 -1.69 -2.07 35.61
CA LEU A 372 -2.06 -1.07 34.60
C LEU A 372 -1.90 0.36 35.13
N ASP A 373 -2.37 0.65 36.34
CA ASP A 373 -2.20 1.97 36.99
C ASP A 373 -0.72 2.40 37.05
N ALA A 374 0.18 1.46 37.36
CA ALA A 374 1.61 1.74 37.38
C ALA A 374 2.18 2.04 35.98
N LEU A 375 1.66 1.37 34.94
CA LEU A 375 2.04 1.62 33.54
C LEU A 375 1.53 2.97 33.03
N TYR A 376 0.31 3.39 33.38
CA TYR A 376 -0.24 4.67 32.95
C TYR A 376 0.28 5.87 33.77
N GLN A 377 0.71 5.67 35.01
CA GLN A 377 1.15 6.75 35.90
C GLN A 377 2.16 7.74 35.29
N PRO A 378 3.17 7.31 34.50
CA PRO A 378 4.08 8.23 33.83
C PRO A 378 3.40 9.13 32.78
N LEU A 379 2.34 8.66 32.12
CA LEU A 379 1.63 9.36 31.04
C LEU A 379 0.68 10.43 31.60
N GLU A 380 0.17 10.24 32.84
CA GLU A 380 -0.78 11.14 33.51
C GLU A 380 -0.29 12.59 33.63
N THR A 381 1.03 12.80 33.78
CA THR A 381 1.59 14.16 33.87
C THR A 381 1.45 14.90 32.55
N THR A 382 1.76 14.22 31.44
CA THR A 382 1.59 14.76 30.08
C THR A 382 0.11 15.00 29.78
N ALA A 383 -0.76 14.06 30.17
CA ALA A 383 -2.20 14.20 29.97
C ALA A 383 -2.76 15.43 30.71
N ALA A 384 -2.37 15.63 31.97
CA ALA A 384 -2.77 16.80 32.75
C ALA A 384 -2.27 18.11 32.13
N GLU A 385 -1.02 18.15 31.65
CA GLU A 385 -0.48 19.33 30.96
C GLU A 385 -1.30 19.69 29.72
N ILE A 386 -1.60 18.70 28.87
CA ILE A 386 -2.38 18.91 27.64
C ILE A 386 -3.79 19.43 27.99
N ILE A 387 -4.46 18.82 28.96
CA ILE A 387 -5.79 19.27 29.41
C ILE A 387 -5.73 20.70 29.96
N ASP A 388 -4.72 21.05 30.75
CA ASP A 388 -4.53 22.42 31.26
C ASP A 388 -4.32 23.42 30.12
N ARG A 389 -3.56 23.06 29.09
CA ARG A 389 -3.34 23.90 27.89
C ARG A 389 -4.63 24.09 27.10
N ILE A 390 -5.40 23.03 26.88
CA ILE A 390 -6.73 23.11 26.24
C ILE A 390 -7.65 24.03 27.05
N ASN A 391 -7.71 23.87 28.37
CA ASN A 391 -8.52 24.72 29.25
C ASN A 391 -8.08 26.19 29.26
N ASN A 392 -6.81 26.46 28.97
CA ASN A 392 -6.28 27.81 28.79
C ASN A 392 -6.53 28.38 27.38
N GLY A 393 -7.23 27.64 26.52
CA GLY A 393 -7.68 28.08 25.19
C GLY A 393 -6.66 27.83 24.08
N GLU A 394 -5.68 26.96 24.29
CA GLU A 394 -4.82 26.50 23.21
C GLU A 394 -5.59 25.62 22.23
N ASP A 395 -5.18 25.68 20.96
CA ASP A 395 -5.85 24.94 19.89
C ASP A 395 -5.59 23.43 20.01
N PHE A 396 -6.66 22.64 19.89
CA PHE A 396 -6.59 21.19 20.04
C PHE A 396 -5.79 20.55 18.90
N ASP A 397 -5.95 21.02 17.67
CA ASP A 397 -5.29 20.43 16.51
C ASP A 397 -3.78 20.72 16.56
N ALA A 398 -3.38 21.91 17.05
CA ALA A 398 -1.98 22.22 17.33
C ALA A 398 -1.37 21.32 18.43
N LEU A 399 -2.13 21.01 19.49
CA LEU A 399 -1.67 20.09 20.54
C LEU A 399 -1.61 18.65 20.04
N MET A 400 -2.58 18.24 19.22
CA MET A 400 -2.61 16.92 18.58
C MET A 400 -1.38 16.72 17.68
N ALA A 401 -1.07 17.69 16.82
CA ALA A 401 0.13 17.65 15.99
C ALA A 401 1.44 17.62 16.81
N ALA A 402 1.45 18.20 18.01
CA ALA A 402 2.65 18.28 18.84
C ALA A 402 2.84 17.07 19.78
N TYR A 403 1.78 16.37 20.15
CA TYR A 403 1.82 15.34 21.21
C TYR A 403 1.26 13.98 20.80
N SER A 404 0.41 13.89 19.78
CA SER A 404 -0.25 12.63 19.44
C SER A 404 0.73 11.71 18.73
N ALA A 405 0.83 10.46 19.20
CA ALA A 405 1.51 9.41 18.44
C ALA A 405 0.79 9.06 17.14
N ASP A 406 -0.48 9.48 17.00
CA ASP A 406 -1.31 9.25 15.82
C ASP A 406 -1.31 10.44 14.83
N ALA A 407 -0.53 11.50 15.11
CA ALA A 407 -0.58 12.74 14.33
C ALA A 407 -0.27 12.52 12.84
N GLU A 408 0.64 11.60 12.50
CA GLU A 408 1.02 11.29 11.12
C GLU A 408 -0.03 10.46 10.39
N SER A 409 -0.84 9.68 11.13
CA SER A 409 -1.94 8.89 10.55
C SER A 409 -3.20 9.72 10.34
N MET A 410 -3.32 10.87 11.02
CA MET A 410 -4.40 11.84 10.82
C MET A 410 -4.09 12.78 9.64
N THR A 411 -4.15 12.27 8.42
CA THR A 411 -4.05 13.06 7.18
C THR A 411 -5.42 13.56 6.70
N GLU A 412 -5.49 14.45 5.71
CA GLU A 412 -6.77 14.85 5.13
C GLU A 412 -7.47 13.63 4.48
N PRO A 413 -8.79 13.44 4.68
CA PRO A 413 -9.73 14.35 5.34
C PRO A 413 -9.92 14.12 6.86
N LEU A 414 -9.30 13.08 7.46
CA LEU A 414 -9.41 12.77 8.90
C LEU A 414 -8.88 13.88 9.80
N SER A 415 -7.83 14.58 9.37
CA SER A 415 -7.26 15.72 10.08
C SER A 415 -8.28 16.85 10.29
N GLU A 416 -9.23 17.02 9.38
CA GLU A 416 -10.30 18.02 9.46
C GLU A 416 -11.54 17.46 10.16
N THR A 417 -11.99 16.29 9.73
CA THR A 417 -13.29 15.71 10.12
C THR A 417 -13.24 14.92 11.42
N GLY A 418 -12.12 14.26 11.72
CA GLY A 418 -11.96 13.33 12.84
C GLY A 418 -12.46 11.92 12.54
N TYR A 419 -12.26 11.02 13.50
CA TYR A 419 -12.68 9.62 13.44
C TYR A 419 -14.16 9.46 13.73
N TYR A 420 -14.82 8.60 12.96
CA TYR A 420 -16.25 8.30 13.11
C TYR A 420 -16.41 7.18 14.14
N ILE A 421 -17.10 7.48 15.24
CA ILE A 421 -17.30 6.57 16.37
C ILE A 421 -18.78 6.32 16.55
N SER A 422 -19.14 5.04 16.66
CA SER A 422 -20.46 4.57 17.06
C SER A 422 -20.36 3.73 18.33
N ASN A 423 -21.49 3.39 18.96
CA ASN A 423 -21.50 2.41 20.06
C ASN A 423 -21.22 0.96 19.59
N ASP A 424 -21.38 0.71 18.29
CA ASP A 424 -21.36 -0.63 17.72
C ASP A 424 -20.04 -0.94 16.99
N THR A 425 -19.15 0.06 16.84
CA THR A 425 -17.83 -0.12 16.23
C THR A 425 -16.99 -1.13 17.02
N GLN A 426 -16.19 -1.91 16.28
CA GLN A 426 -15.22 -2.85 16.85
C GLN A 426 -13.78 -2.39 16.63
N LEU A 427 -13.57 -1.23 15.99
CA LEU A 427 -12.24 -0.71 15.68
C LEU A 427 -11.54 -0.09 16.90
N TRP A 428 -12.30 0.27 17.93
CA TRP A 428 -11.83 1.00 19.10
C TRP A 428 -12.09 0.23 20.39
N SER A 429 -11.28 0.47 21.43
CA SER A 429 -11.51 -0.15 22.74
C SER A 429 -12.84 0.31 23.34
N ALA A 430 -13.44 -0.55 24.16
CA ALA A 430 -14.71 -0.26 24.83
C ALA A 430 -14.65 1.04 25.64
N GLU A 431 -13.54 1.29 26.35
CA GLU A 431 -13.32 2.51 27.14
C GLU A 431 -13.24 3.76 26.27
N PHE A 432 -12.62 3.65 25.09
CA PHE A 432 -12.55 4.76 24.14
C PHE A 432 -13.93 5.10 23.60
N ILE A 433 -14.72 4.08 23.22
CA ILE A 433 -16.09 4.23 22.73
C ILE A 433 -16.95 4.86 23.83
N GLU A 434 -17.00 4.27 25.03
CA GLU A 434 -17.81 4.77 26.13
C GLU A 434 -17.44 6.21 26.49
N GLY A 435 -16.14 6.51 26.61
CA GLY A 435 -15.66 7.85 26.94
C GLY A 435 -16.02 8.89 25.87
N SER A 436 -15.91 8.52 24.58
CA SER A 436 -16.31 9.35 23.44
C SER A 436 -17.82 9.60 23.41
N MET A 437 -18.62 8.59 23.75
CA MET A 437 -20.08 8.66 23.72
C MET A 437 -20.66 9.40 24.94
N MET A 438 -19.93 9.49 26.05
CA MET A 438 -20.30 10.29 27.22
C MET A 438 -20.18 11.80 27.00
N LEU A 439 -19.40 12.26 26.01
CA LEU A 439 -19.29 13.68 25.65
C LEU A 439 -20.66 14.19 25.16
N GLN A 440 -21.11 15.33 25.69
CA GLN A 440 -22.49 15.79 25.53
C GLN A 440 -22.63 16.91 24.50
N SER A 441 -21.60 17.74 24.36
CA SER A 441 -21.61 18.92 23.51
C SER A 441 -20.39 18.93 22.60
N ILE A 442 -20.58 19.41 21.37
CA ILE A 442 -19.48 19.67 20.45
C ILE A 442 -18.47 20.60 21.14
N GLY A 443 -17.20 20.19 21.11
CA GLY A 443 -16.08 20.83 21.78
C GLY A 443 -15.79 20.30 23.19
N ASP A 444 -16.61 19.40 23.74
CA ASP A 444 -16.32 18.74 25.01
C ASP A 444 -15.03 17.91 24.90
N ILE A 445 -14.28 17.87 26.01
CA ILE A 445 -13.02 17.14 26.15
C ILE A 445 -13.20 16.05 27.20
N SER A 446 -12.77 14.83 26.89
CA SER A 446 -12.83 13.70 27.82
C SER A 446 -11.82 13.85 28.96
N ALA A 447 -12.05 13.11 30.05
CA ALA A 447 -10.94 12.71 30.91
C ALA A 447 -9.97 11.79 30.13
N PRO A 448 -8.72 11.58 30.59
CA PRO A 448 -7.83 10.62 29.96
C PRO A 448 -8.47 9.23 29.92
N LEU A 449 -8.64 8.69 28.72
CA LEU A 449 -9.18 7.35 28.47
C LEU A 449 -8.02 6.38 28.27
N ARG A 450 -8.13 5.17 28.83
CA ARG A 450 -7.06 4.17 28.79
C ARG A 450 -7.26 3.19 27.63
N SER A 451 -6.18 2.81 26.98
CA SER A 451 -6.12 1.75 25.96
C SER A 451 -4.79 0.99 26.03
N ALA A 452 -4.67 -0.09 25.28
CA ALA A 452 -3.41 -0.81 25.11
C ALA A 452 -2.29 0.06 24.50
N ASP A 453 -2.63 1.14 23.80
CA ASP A 453 -1.67 2.05 23.17
C ASP A 453 -1.23 3.20 24.09
N GLY A 454 -2.01 3.51 25.13
CA GLY A 454 -1.67 4.54 26.11
C GLY A 454 -2.88 5.31 26.63
N LEU A 455 -2.74 6.64 26.76
CA LEU A 455 -3.82 7.53 27.17
C LEU A 455 -4.35 8.35 26.01
N HIS A 456 -5.67 8.38 25.84
CA HIS A 456 -6.37 9.20 24.85
C HIS A 456 -7.05 10.38 25.52
N ILE A 457 -6.86 11.58 24.97
CA ILE A 457 -7.69 12.75 25.27
C ILE A 457 -8.56 13.00 24.06
N VAL A 458 -9.88 12.85 24.20
CA VAL A 458 -10.83 12.89 23.09
C VAL A 458 -11.57 14.23 23.09
N LYS A 459 -11.71 14.83 21.90
CA LYS A 459 -12.54 16.01 21.64
C LYS A 459 -13.73 15.62 20.79
N TYR A 460 -14.92 15.99 21.23
CA TYR A 460 -16.12 15.81 20.43
C TYR A 460 -16.21 16.86 19.31
N VAL A 461 -16.22 16.47 18.04
CA VAL A 461 -16.14 17.39 16.88
C VAL A 461 -17.51 17.70 16.28
N SER A 462 -18.32 16.69 15.94
CA SER A 462 -19.62 16.90 15.30
C SER A 462 -20.52 15.67 15.39
N ASP A 463 -21.83 15.89 15.39
CA ASP A 463 -22.79 14.81 15.13
C ASP A 463 -22.74 14.42 13.64
N ILE A 464 -22.75 13.12 13.34
CA ILE A 464 -22.94 12.66 11.96
C ILE A 464 -24.43 12.49 11.72
N LYS A 465 -24.94 13.18 10.69
CA LYS A 465 -26.36 13.11 10.34
C LYS A 465 -26.62 11.83 9.55
N PRO A 466 -27.50 10.92 10.02
CA PRO A 466 -27.77 9.68 9.32
C PRO A 466 -28.55 9.88 8.02
N GLY A 467 -28.37 8.93 7.12
CA GLY A 467 -29.01 8.86 5.82
C GLY A 467 -28.24 9.59 4.72
N ALA A 468 -28.96 9.93 3.65
CA ALA A 468 -28.38 10.53 2.47
C ALA A 468 -27.76 11.92 2.76
N VAL A 469 -26.49 12.08 2.42
CA VAL A 469 -25.81 13.38 2.25
C VAL A 469 -26.38 14.03 1.00
N SER A 470 -26.72 15.31 1.07
CA SER A 470 -27.41 15.94 -0.05
C SER A 470 -26.48 16.16 -1.24
N ILE A 471 -27.01 16.05 -2.47
CA ILE A 471 -26.22 16.40 -3.66
C ILE A 471 -25.70 17.84 -3.61
N THR A 472 -26.35 18.75 -2.88
CA THR A 472 -25.84 20.13 -2.72
C THR A 472 -24.53 20.18 -1.93
N GLU A 473 -24.38 19.32 -0.92
CA GLU A 473 -23.16 19.20 -0.13
C GLU A 473 -22.07 18.47 -0.92
N ALA A 474 -22.43 17.38 -1.61
CA ALA A 474 -21.48 16.54 -2.32
C ALA A 474 -21.20 16.97 -3.78
N TYR A 475 -21.85 18.03 -4.29
CA TYR A 475 -21.87 18.34 -5.73
C TYR A 475 -20.49 18.44 -6.37
N ASN A 476 -19.58 19.18 -5.73
CA ASN A 476 -18.26 19.42 -6.32
C ASN A 476 -17.44 18.14 -6.38
N THR A 477 -17.43 17.37 -5.29
CA THR A 477 -16.69 16.10 -5.21
C THR A 477 -17.22 15.08 -6.21
N VAL A 478 -18.54 14.86 -6.25
CA VAL A 478 -19.16 13.94 -7.23
C VAL A 478 -18.94 14.44 -8.66
N LYS A 479 -18.89 15.76 -8.89
CA LYS A 479 -18.60 16.31 -10.21
C LYS A 479 -17.16 16.05 -10.65
N GLU A 480 -16.20 16.14 -9.73
CA GLU A 480 -14.79 15.84 -10.00
C GLU A 480 -14.62 14.34 -10.30
N GLU A 481 -15.20 13.47 -9.48
CA GLU A 481 -15.21 12.01 -9.73
C GLU A 481 -15.88 11.66 -11.07
N ALA A 482 -17.06 12.22 -11.34
CA ALA A 482 -17.76 11.99 -12.61
C ALA A 482 -16.96 12.49 -13.82
N LEU A 483 -16.20 13.58 -13.66
CA LEU A 483 -15.30 14.06 -14.71
C LEU A 483 -14.15 13.08 -14.93
N LEU A 484 -13.49 12.61 -13.86
CA LEU A 484 -12.38 11.66 -13.94
C LEU A 484 -12.81 10.34 -14.61
N ILE A 485 -13.94 9.76 -14.17
CA ILE A 485 -14.52 8.56 -14.79
C ILE A 485 -14.75 8.78 -16.27
N LYS A 486 -15.41 9.89 -16.65
CA LYS A 486 -15.73 10.20 -18.03
C LYS A 486 -14.50 10.45 -18.90
N GLN A 487 -13.45 11.06 -18.34
CA GLN A 487 -12.17 11.27 -19.02
C GLN A 487 -11.47 9.94 -19.28
N SER A 488 -11.45 9.05 -18.28
CA SER A 488 -10.90 7.70 -18.39
C SER A 488 -11.63 6.89 -19.47
N ASP A 489 -12.97 6.79 -19.39
CA ASP A 489 -13.80 6.07 -20.36
C ASP A 489 -13.61 6.61 -21.79
N PHE A 490 -13.51 7.94 -21.93
CA PHE A 490 -13.27 8.57 -23.23
C PHE A 490 -11.89 8.22 -23.77
N TYR A 491 -10.85 8.28 -22.94
CA TYR A 491 -9.49 7.94 -23.35
C TYR A 491 -9.36 6.47 -23.74
N GLU A 492 -9.94 5.54 -22.96
CA GLU A 492 -10.00 4.11 -23.27
C GLU A 492 -10.65 3.87 -24.64
N ALA A 493 -11.85 4.40 -24.87
CA ALA A 493 -12.55 4.26 -26.15
C ALA A 493 -11.78 4.88 -27.34
N GLN A 494 -11.05 5.98 -27.10
CA GLN A 494 -10.19 6.59 -28.11
C GLN A 494 -8.98 5.72 -28.44
N CYS A 495 -8.34 5.12 -27.43
CA CYS A 495 -7.26 4.16 -27.61
C CYS A 495 -7.71 2.94 -28.41
N GLU A 496 -8.85 2.34 -28.06
CA GLU A 496 -9.45 1.24 -28.83
C GLU A 496 -9.69 1.62 -30.29
N THR A 497 -10.20 2.83 -30.54
CA THR A 497 -10.40 3.35 -31.89
C THR A 497 -9.08 3.42 -32.66
N TRP A 498 -8.02 3.95 -32.06
CA TRP A 498 -6.71 4.04 -32.72
C TRP A 498 -6.09 2.67 -32.98
N ILE A 499 -6.25 1.72 -32.07
CA ILE A 499 -5.79 0.34 -32.22
C ILE A 499 -6.52 -0.33 -33.38
N ALA A 500 -7.85 -0.20 -33.45
CA ALA A 500 -8.65 -0.76 -34.54
C ALA A 500 -8.31 -0.13 -35.91
N GLU A 501 -8.05 1.18 -35.96
CA GLU A 501 -7.64 1.89 -37.18
C GLU A 501 -6.24 1.51 -37.68
N ALA A 502 -5.42 0.90 -36.83
CA ALA A 502 -4.05 0.54 -37.15
C ALA A 502 -3.93 -0.69 -38.08
N ASP A 503 -5.00 -1.47 -38.28
CA ASP A 503 -5.04 -2.66 -39.16
C ASP A 503 -3.86 -3.63 -38.88
N THR A 504 -3.65 -3.95 -37.61
CA THR A 504 -2.52 -4.73 -37.12
C THR A 504 -2.52 -6.16 -37.65
N LYS A 505 -1.33 -6.64 -38.05
CA LYS A 505 -1.07 -8.04 -38.43
C LYS A 505 0.05 -8.60 -37.57
N PHE A 506 -0.26 -9.68 -36.86
CA PHE A 506 0.69 -10.40 -36.02
C PHE A 506 1.33 -11.57 -36.78
N TYR A 507 2.59 -11.84 -36.45
CA TYR A 507 3.41 -12.92 -36.99
C TYR A 507 4.17 -13.66 -35.86
N PRO A 508 3.47 -14.16 -34.82
CA PRO A 508 4.10 -14.83 -33.68
C PRO A 508 4.93 -16.06 -34.09
N GLU A 509 4.59 -16.70 -35.22
CA GLU A 509 5.32 -17.84 -35.76
C GLU A 509 6.79 -17.53 -36.12
N ARG A 510 7.15 -16.25 -36.22
CA ARG A 510 8.52 -15.81 -36.51
C ARG A 510 9.42 -15.77 -35.27
N LEU A 511 8.86 -16.01 -34.09
CA LEU A 511 9.58 -16.12 -32.82
C LEU A 511 9.99 -17.57 -32.49
N GLN A 512 9.50 -18.55 -33.26
CA GLN A 512 9.70 -19.99 -33.03
C GLN A 512 10.91 -20.58 -33.75
#